data_AF-A0AAN9XMP6-F1
#
_entry.id   AF-A0AAN9XMP6-F1
#
_cell.length_a   1.000
_cell.length_b   1.000
_cell.length_c   1.000
_cell.angle_alpha   90.00
_cell.angle_beta   90.00
_cell.angle_gamma   90.00
#
_symmetry.space_group_name_H-M   'P 1'
#
loop_
_entity.id
_entity.type
_entity.pdbx_description
1 polymer ?
#
loop_
_entity_poly.entity_id
_entity_poly.type
_entity_poly.pdbx_seq_one_letter_code
_entity_poly.pdbx_strand_id
1 'polypeptide(L)'
;MEFLESQLSGYGEGGVGFEKTLVVHMEFLESQLLDMMRTLVVHMEFLELQLSNTFKLMKQEGLVNDHFTFVYSLKRNIEDHFYVEIIAEFCSVIQDGLKLLTQIMNTGSLNYNLMKEYVYKVKGSSLSFGACRLAEAFADIERAIDADSKEGCLEALKRAQRQFSALEEKLHGCLQLERRLVILATEGTNDK
;
A
#
# COMPACT_ATOMS: atom_id res chain seq x y z
N MET A 1 -12.29 36.66 -10.98
CA MET A 1 -11.84 37.74 -11.88
C MET A 1 -12.98 38.71 -12.19
N GLU A 2 -14.13 38.26 -12.72
CA GLU A 2 -15.28 39.15 -13.02
C GLU A 2 -15.89 39.88 -11.80
N PHE A 3 -15.83 39.29 -10.60
CA PHE A 3 -16.30 39.95 -9.37
C PHE A 3 -15.40 41.12 -8.93
N LEU A 4 -14.10 41.08 -9.25
CA LEU A 4 -13.14 42.14 -8.89
C LEU A 4 -13.28 43.34 -9.83
N GLU A 5 -13.47 43.11 -11.13
CA GLU A 5 -13.64 44.21 -12.10
C GLU A 5 -14.92 45.02 -11.85
N SER A 6 -16.00 44.37 -11.40
CA SER A 6 -17.25 45.06 -11.02
C SER A 6 -17.11 45.95 -9.78
N GLN A 7 -16.12 45.73 -8.91
CA GLN A 7 -15.90 46.54 -7.70
C GLN A 7 -14.91 47.69 -7.93
N LEU A 8 -14.03 47.58 -8.94
CA LEU A 8 -13.01 48.58 -9.26
C LEU A 8 -13.52 49.78 -10.07
N SER A 9 -14.65 49.64 -10.77
CA SER A 9 -15.24 50.70 -11.62
C SER A 9 -15.93 51.84 -10.83
N GLY A 10 -16.17 51.65 -9.54
CA GLY A 10 -17.07 52.53 -8.76
C GLY A 10 -16.44 53.61 -7.86
N TYR A 11 -15.12 53.63 -7.65
CA TYR A 11 -14.55 54.44 -6.55
C TYR A 11 -13.41 55.37 -6.99
N GLY A 12 -13.79 56.61 -7.29
CA GLY A 12 -12.90 57.75 -7.22
C GLY A 12 -12.73 58.24 -5.77
N GLU A 13 -11.50 58.64 -5.44
CA GLU A 13 -11.10 59.45 -4.28
C GLU A 13 -11.29 58.84 -2.87
N GLY A 14 -10.29 58.07 -2.41
CA GLY A 14 -10.17 57.69 -1.00
C GLY A 14 -9.19 56.56 -0.73
N GLY A 15 -7.88 56.81 -0.87
CA GLY A 15 -6.82 55.78 -0.77
C GLY A 15 -6.83 54.94 0.52
N VAL A 16 -7.42 55.42 1.62
CA VAL A 16 -7.46 54.73 2.92
C VAL A 16 -8.56 53.66 3.02
N GLY A 17 -9.64 53.78 2.23
CA GLY A 17 -10.76 52.81 2.27
C GLY A 17 -10.49 51.54 1.45
N PHE A 18 -9.78 51.71 0.33
CA PHE A 18 -9.38 50.62 -0.54
C PHE A 18 -8.35 49.70 0.13
N GLU A 19 -7.36 50.31 0.79
CA GLU A 19 -6.31 49.59 1.53
C GLU A 19 -6.88 48.76 2.69
N LYS A 20 -7.83 49.33 3.47
CA LYS A 20 -8.53 48.57 4.53
C LYS A 20 -9.36 47.41 4.00
N THR A 21 -10.01 47.58 2.86
CA THR A 21 -10.81 46.51 2.24
C THR A 21 -9.93 45.36 1.74
N LEU A 22 -8.77 45.69 1.15
CA LEU A 22 -7.77 44.71 0.74
C LEU A 22 -7.20 43.93 1.93
N VAL A 23 -6.88 44.61 3.04
CA VAL A 23 -6.37 43.95 4.26
C VAL A 23 -7.38 42.94 4.81
N VAL A 24 -8.65 43.32 4.94
CA VAL A 24 -9.71 42.41 5.42
C VAL A 24 -9.90 41.21 4.49
N HIS A 25 -9.80 41.42 3.17
CA HIS A 25 -9.89 40.31 2.21
C HIS A 25 -8.68 39.38 2.30
N MET A 26 -7.48 39.92 2.50
CA MET A 26 -6.26 39.14 2.68
C MET A 26 -6.30 38.31 3.96
N GLU A 27 -6.72 38.89 5.09
CA GLU A 27 -6.94 38.18 6.36
C GLU A 27 -7.98 37.06 6.23
N PHE A 28 -9.04 37.29 5.45
CA PHE A 28 -10.05 36.27 5.16
C PHE A 28 -9.45 35.10 4.35
N LEU A 29 -8.66 35.39 3.31
CA LEU A 29 -7.99 34.36 2.51
C LEU A 29 -6.97 33.57 3.33
N GLU A 30 -6.19 34.24 4.18
CA GLU A 30 -5.26 33.58 5.11
C GLU A 30 -6.00 32.63 6.07
N SER A 31 -7.14 33.07 6.63
CA SER A 31 -7.95 32.23 7.51
C SER A 31 -8.52 31.01 6.78
N GLN A 32 -8.99 31.16 5.53
CA GLN A 32 -9.49 30.04 4.73
C GLN A 32 -8.37 29.04 4.41
N LEU A 33 -7.18 29.54 4.06
CA LEU A 33 -6.02 28.70 3.77
C LEU A 33 -5.57 27.92 5.01
N LEU A 34 -5.56 28.55 6.19
CA LEU A 34 -5.22 27.90 7.44
C LEU A 34 -6.20 26.77 7.80
N ASP A 35 -7.51 26.98 7.59
CA ASP A 35 -8.53 25.97 7.88
C ASP A 35 -8.44 24.78 6.91
N MET A 36 -8.16 25.05 5.64
CA MET A 36 -7.89 24.02 4.63
C MET A 36 -6.65 23.19 5.00
N MET A 37 -5.56 23.84 5.41
CA MET A 37 -4.34 23.14 5.87
C MET A 37 -4.61 22.26 7.10
N ARG A 38 -5.37 22.76 8.09
CA ARG A 38 -5.75 21.96 9.26
C ARG A 38 -6.57 20.74 8.88
N THR A 39 -7.54 20.91 7.99
CA THR A 39 -8.37 19.80 7.49
C THR A 39 -7.52 18.75 6.77
N LEU A 40 -6.56 19.18 5.96
CA LEU A 40 -5.63 18.28 5.26
C LEU A 40 -4.79 17.46 6.24
N VAL A 41 -4.19 18.10 7.26
CA VAL A 41 -3.38 17.43 8.28
C VAL A 41 -4.19 16.38 9.04
N VAL A 42 -5.40 16.72 9.50
CA VAL A 42 -6.27 15.77 10.22
C VAL A 42 -6.64 14.57 9.35
N HIS A 43 -6.87 14.77 8.05
CA HIS A 43 -7.18 13.67 7.14
C HIS A 43 -5.98 12.76 6.90
N MET A 44 -4.77 13.31 6.79
CA MET A 44 -3.53 12.53 6.68
C MET A 44 -3.30 11.68 7.93
N GLU A 45 -3.37 12.27 9.12
CA GLU A 45 -3.23 11.56 10.40
C GLU A 45 -4.24 10.42 10.54
N PHE A 46 -5.48 10.64 10.09
CA PHE A 46 -6.51 9.61 10.09
C PHE A 46 -6.14 8.42 9.19
N LEU A 47 -5.61 8.66 7.99
CA LEU A 47 -5.20 7.59 7.07
C LEU A 47 -3.99 6.82 7.59
N GLU A 48 -3.00 7.50 8.17
CA GLU A 48 -1.85 6.86 8.81
C GLU A 48 -2.29 5.96 9.97
N LEU A 49 -3.23 6.43 10.79
CA LEU A 49 -3.80 5.64 11.87
C LEU A 49 -4.54 4.40 11.34
N GLN A 50 -5.31 4.55 10.26
CA GLN A 50 -5.99 3.41 9.63
C GLN A 50 -5.00 2.37 9.10
N LEU A 51 -3.90 2.82 8.48
CA LEU A 51 -2.87 1.94 7.94
C LEU A 51 -2.14 1.19 9.07
N SER A 52 -1.74 1.91 10.12
CA SER A 52 -1.10 1.33 11.31
C SER A 52 -2.00 0.29 11.99
N ASN A 53 -3.29 0.59 12.15
CA ASN A 53 -4.26 -0.36 12.68
C ASN A 53 -4.40 -1.61 11.79
N THR A 54 -4.38 -1.43 10.46
CA THR A 54 -4.42 -2.55 9.52
C THR A 54 -3.21 -3.47 9.69
N PHE A 55 -2.00 -2.92 9.81
CA PHE A 55 -0.79 -3.71 10.06
C PHE A 55 -0.86 -4.49 11.37
N LYS A 56 -1.36 -3.85 12.43
CA LYS A 56 -1.55 -4.49 13.74
C LYS A 56 -2.51 -5.68 13.63
N LEU A 57 -3.64 -5.52 12.93
CA LEU A 57 -4.60 -6.60 12.71
C LEU A 57 -4.00 -7.73 11.89
N MET A 58 -3.29 -7.44 10.79
CA MET A 58 -2.60 -8.45 9.99
C MET A 58 -1.59 -9.26 10.82
N LYS A 59 -0.87 -8.60 11.73
CA LYS A 59 0.05 -9.26 12.66
C LYS A 59 -0.69 -10.16 13.67
N GLN A 60 -1.80 -9.67 14.23
CA GLN A 60 -2.64 -10.45 15.15
C GLN A 60 -3.28 -11.68 14.48
N GLU A 61 -3.67 -11.56 13.22
CA GLU A 61 -4.18 -12.66 12.38
C GLU A 61 -3.06 -13.66 11.95
N GLY A 62 -1.80 -13.35 12.27
CA GLY A 62 -0.62 -14.13 11.91
C GLY A 62 -0.26 -14.09 10.42
N LEU A 63 -0.86 -13.17 9.65
CA LEU A 63 -0.57 -13.04 8.21
C LEU A 63 0.85 -12.54 7.99
N VAL A 64 1.29 -11.60 8.84
CA VAL A 64 2.61 -10.96 8.79
C VAL A 64 3.29 -10.93 10.16
N ASN A 65 4.61 -10.71 10.19
CA ASN A 65 5.39 -10.47 11.42
C ASN A 65 5.98 -9.05 11.45
N ASP A 66 6.84 -8.80 12.45
CA ASP A 66 7.54 -7.52 12.61
C ASP A 66 8.43 -7.13 11.42
N HIS A 67 8.88 -8.10 10.61
CA HIS A 67 9.68 -7.79 9.43
C HIS A 67 8.88 -7.02 8.38
N PHE A 68 7.59 -7.30 8.23
CA PHE A 68 6.70 -6.56 7.34
C PHE A 68 6.62 -5.07 7.72
N THR A 69 6.44 -4.78 9.02
CA THR A 69 6.44 -3.40 9.51
C THR A 69 7.81 -2.75 9.40
N PHE A 70 8.89 -3.51 9.57
CA PHE A 70 10.25 -3.02 9.30
C PHE A 70 10.42 -2.63 7.83
N VAL A 71 10.00 -3.47 6.88
CA VAL A 71 10.06 -3.13 5.43
C VAL A 71 9.28 -1.85 5.15
N TYR A 72 8.09 -1.68 5.74
CA TYR A 72 7.35 -0.43 5.63
C TYR A 72 8.13 0.78 6.15
N SER A 73 8.82 0.65 7.29
CA SER A 73 9.61 1.73 7.89
C SER A 73 10.82 2.19 7.07
N LEU A 74 11.20 1.45 6.01
CA LEU A 74 12.26 1.86 5.09
C LEU A 74 11.82 2.98 4.13
N LYS A 75 10.51 3.25 4.05
CA LYS A 75 9.94 4.39 3.33
C LYS A 75 10.55 5.69 3.89
N ARG A 76 11.12 6.52 3.02
CA ARG A 76 11.77 7.78 3.45
C ARG A 76 10.78 8.94 3.46
N ASN A 77 9.98 9.07 2.40
CA ASN A 77 8.98 10.13 2.27
C ASN A 77 7.62 9.56 1.84
N ILE A 78 6.53 10.28 2.13
CA ILE A 78 5.17 9.87 1.76
C ILE A 78 5.01 9.67 0.25
N GLU A 79 5.66 10.53 -0.53
CA GLU A 79 5.67 10.55 -2.01
C GLU A 79 6.41 9.35 -2.63
N ASP A 80 7.27 8.68 -1.85
CA ASP A 80 8.01 7.53 -2.34
C ASP A 80 7.04 6.37 -2.58
N HIS A 81 6.79 6.02 -3.85
CA HIS A 81 5.99 4.86 -4.25
C HIS A 81 6.58 3.50 -3.83
N PHE A 82 7.68 3.52 -3.06
CA PHE A 82 8.40 2.38 -2.54
C PHE A 82 7.51 1.25 -2.03
N TYR A 83 6.54 1.56 -1.16
CA TYR A 83 5.70 0.50 -0.59
C TYR A 83 4.69 -0.06 -1.59
N VAL A 84 4.24 0.76 -2.54
CA VAL A 84 3.38 0.34 -3.65
C VAL A 84 4.14 -0.63 -4.56
N GLU A 85 5.39 -0.29 -4.88
CA GLU A 85 6.29 -1.10 -5.71
C GLU A 85 6.63 -2.42 -5.05
N ILE A 86 7.04 -2.42 -3.77
CA ILE A 86 7.40 -3.63 -3.04
C ILE A 86 6.22 -4.61 -2.94
N ILE A 87 5.01 -4.13 -2.62
CA ILE A 87 3.84 -5.01 -2.55
C ILE A 87 3.56 -5.61 -3.94
N ALA A 88 3.65 -4.81 -5.00
CA ALA A 88 3.41 -5.29 -6.36
C ALA A 88 4.44 -6.36 -6.77
N GLU A 89 5.73 -6.12 -6.50
CA GLU A 89 6.81 -7.08 -6.76
C GLU A 89 6.60 -8.38 -5.98
N PHE A 90 6.33 -8.27 -4.67
CA PHE A 90 6.03 -9.42 -3.82
C PHE A 90 4.87 -10.24 -4.40
N CYS A 91 3.71 -9.62 -4.63
CA CYS A 91 2.54 -10.31 -5.16
C CYS A 91 2.81 -10.98 -6.50
N SER A 92 3.55 -10.33 -7.41
CA SER A 92 3.94 -10.92 -8.69
C SER A 92 4.74 -12.21 -8.50
N VAL A 93 5.73 -12.21 -7.59
CA VAL A 93 6.55 -13.40 -7.31
C VAL A 93 5.70 -14.55 -6.80
N ILE A 94 4.74 -14.29 -5.90
CA ILE A 94 3.88 -15.35 -5.35
C ILE A 94 2.92 -15.87 -6.43
N GLN A 95 2.27 -14.98 -7.19
CA GLN A 95 1.32 -15.35 -8.23
C GLN A 95 1.98 -16.23 -9.31
N ASP A 96 3.17 -15.86 -9.76
CA ASP A 96 3.93 -16.64 -10.75
C ASP A 96 4.28 -18.03 -10.21
N GLY A 97 4.75 -18.10 -8.96
CA GLY A 97 5.07 -19.37 -8.32
C GLY A 97 3.86 -20.28 -8.14
N LEU A 98 2.75 -19.74 -7.64
CA LEU A 98 1.50 -20.50 -7.47
C LEU A 98 0.95 -20.98 -8.82
N LYS A 99 0.97 -20.12 -9.84
CA LYS A 99 0.52 -20.45 -11.21
C LYS A 99 1.33 -21.60 -11.77
N LEU A 100 2.67 -21.52 -11.70
CA LEU A 100 3.51 -22.56 -12.26
C LEU A 100 3.39 -23.88 -11.48
N LEU A 101 3.39 -23.84 -10.14
CA LEU A 101 3.19 -25.04 -9.33
C LEU A 101 1.86 -25.71 -9.68
N THR A 102 0.79 -24.92 -9.85
CA THR A 102 -0.51 -25.43 -10.29
C THR A 102 -0.43 -26.10 -11.67
N GLN A 103 0.29 -25.49 -12.63
CA GLN A 103 0.49 -26.07 -13.96
C GLN A 103 1.24 -27.40 -13.90
N ILE A 104 2.37 -27.46 -13.18
CA ILE A 104 3.16 -28.70 -13.03
C ILE A 104 2.29 -29.81 -12.42
N MET A 105 1.53 -29.50 -11.38
CA MET A 105 0.66 -30.48 -10.70
C MET A 105 -0.42 -31.08 -11.62
N ASN A 106 -0.86 -30.34 -12.63
CA ASN A 106 -1.88 -30.77 -13.59
C ASN A 106 -1.32 -31.59 -14.76
N THR A 107 -0.02 -31.56 -15.03
CA THR A 107 0.60 -32.24 -16.20
C THR A 107 0.76 -33.76 -16.05
N GLY A 108 0.42 -34.34 -14.90
CA GLY A 108 0.49 -35.78 -14.65
C GLY A 108 1.88 -36.30 -14.24
N SER A 109 2.96 -35.82 -14.87
CA SER A 109 4.34 -36.08 -14.48
C SER A 109 4.93 -34.95 -13.64
N LEU A 110 5.10 -35.17 -12.33
CA LEU A 110 5.65 -34.14 -11.44
C LEU A 110 7.17 -34.02 -11.61
N ASN A 111 7.63 -32.82 -11.93
CA ASN A 111 9.05 -32.47 -11.86
C ASN A 111 9.33 -31.82 -10.49
N TYR A 112 9.64 -32.64 -9.50
CA TYR A 112 9.89 -32.20 -8.13
C TYR A 112 11.10 -31.26 -8.00
N ASN A 113 12.14 -31.44 -8.82
CA ASN A 113 13.30 -30.55 -8.82
C ASN A 113 12.91 -29.14 -9.26
N LEU A 114 12.16 -29.04 -10.37
CA LEU A 114 11.65 -27.76 -10.84
C LEU A 114 10.71 -27.13 -9.79
N MET A 115 9.76 -27.90 -9.24
CA MET A 115 8.85 -27.39 -8.20
C MET A 115 9.62 -26.81 -7.00
N LYS A 116 10.69 -27.48 -6.57
CA LYS A 116 11.50 -27.08 -5.43
C LYS A 116 12.21 -25.73 -5.67
N GLU A 117 12.69 -25.46 -6.88
CA GLU A 117 13.27 -24.15 -7.23
C GLU A 117 12.26 -23.00 -7.02
N TYR A 118 11.02 -23.18 -7.47
CA TYR A 118 9.96 -22.18 -7.28
C TYR A 118 9.55 -22.06 -5.82
N VAL A 119 9.47 -23.19 -5.10
CA VAL A 119 9.18 -23.18 -3.66
C VAL A 119 10.23 -22.39 -2.90
N TYR A 120 11.52 -22.56 -3.19
CA TYR A 120 12.58 -21.78 -2.55
C TYR A 120 12.49 -20.29 -2.86
N LYS A 121 12.26 -19.93 -4.13
CA LYS A 121 12.08 -18.52 -4.53
C LYS A 121 10.92 -17.87 -3.78
N VAL A 122 9.76 -18.51 -3.77
CA VAL A 122 8.55 -17.97 -3.14
C VAL A 122 8.65 -17.94 -1.62
N LYS A 123 9.19 -19.01 -1.00
CA LYS A 123 9.44 -19.08 0.43
C LYS A 123 10.42 -17.98 0.87
N GLY A 124 11.50 -17.78 0.11
CA GLY A 124 12.46 -16.70 0.34
C GLY A 124 11.81 -15.32 0.32
N SER A 125 11.06 -15.03 -0.75
CA SER A 125 10.29 -13.78 -0.89
C SER A 125 9.29 -13.59 0.26
N SER A 126 8.58 -14.65 0.67
CA SER A 126 7.65 -14.61 1.80
C SER A 126 8.34 -14.30 3.12
N LEU A 127 9.51 -14.89 3.39
CA LEU A 127 10.28 -14.62 4.59
C LEU A 127 10.84 -13.18 4.60
N SER A 128 11.40 -12.70 3.49
CA SER A 128 11.94 -11.34 3.36
C SER A 128 10.86 -10.25 3.31
N PHE A 129 9.60 -10.62 3.06
CA PHE A 129 8.47 -9.71 3.14
C PHE A 129 7.77 -9.78 4.51
N GLY A 130 8.05 -10.81 5.31
CA GLY A 130 7.42 -11.06 6.61
C GLY A 130 6.08 -11.81 6.54
N ALA A 131 5.71 -12.40 5.40
CA ALA A 131 4.49 -13.16 5.19
C ALA A 131 4.56 -14.58 5.81
N CYS A 132 4.20 -14.70 7.09
CA CYS A 132 4.49 -15.87 7.91
C CYS A 132 3.74 -17.14 7.46
N ARG A 133 2.41 -17.07 7.46
CA ARG A 133 1.57 -18.23 7.11
C ARG A 133 1.78 -18.70 5.66
N LEU A 134 2.14 -17.77 4.78
CA LEU A 134 2.49 -18.11 3.40
C LEU A 134 3.83 -18.83 3.33
N ALA A 135 4.86 -18.34 4.01
CA ALA A 135 6.16 -19.00 4.10
C ALA A 135 6.02 -20.43 4.68
N GLU A 136 5.20 -20.60 5.71
CA GLU A 136 4.87 -21.91 6.28
C GLU A 136 4.19 -22.83 5.26
N ALA A 137 3.19 -22.33 4.53
CA ALA A 137 2.51 -23.13 3.51
C ALA A 137 3.47 -23.59 2.40
N PHE A 138 4.44 -22.76 2.02
CA PHE A 138 5.49 -23.15 1.07
C PHE A 138 6.50 -24.15 1.68
N ALA A 139 6.77 -24.08 2.98
CA ALA A 139 7.53 -25.11 3.68
C ALA A 139 6.78 -26.45 3.75
N ASP A 140 5.44 -26.44 3.78
CA ASP A 140 4.64 -27.68 3.67
C ASP A 140 4.78 -28.31 2.29
N ILE A 141 4.79 -27.50 1.22
CA ILE A 141 5.02 -27.98 -0.15
C ILE A 141 6.42 -28.59 -0.25
N GLU A 142 7.46 -27.92 0.28
CA GLU A 142 8.83 -28.44 0.32
C GLU A 142 8.89 -29.82 0.98
N ARG A 143 8.28 -29.98 2.16
CA ARG A 143 8.25 -31.27 2.87
C ARG A 143 7.50 -32.35 2.08
N ALA A 144 6.42 -31.98 1.38
CA ALA A 144 5.69 -32.91 0.53
C ALA A 144 6.50 -33.33 -0.71
N ILE A 145 7.28 -32.40 -1.28
CA ILE A 145 8.23 -32.70 -2.35
C ILE A 145 9.31 -33.67 -1.85
N ASP A 146 9.89 -33.43 -0.67
CA ASP A 146 10.91 -34.30 -0.08
C ASP A 146 10.40 -35.71 0.22
N ALA A 147 9.09 -35.85 0.47
CA ALA A 147 8.42 -37.13 0.68
C ALA A 147 7.90 -37.77 -0.61
N ASP A 148 8.19 -37.19 -1.78
CA ASP A 148 7.65 -37.58 -3.09
C ASP A 148 6.10 -37.71 -3.11
N SER A 149 5.42 -36.94 -2.26
CA SER A 149 3.97 -37.04 -2.05
C SER A 149 3.21 -36.06 -2.93
N LYS A 150 2.65 -36.58 -4.03
CA LYS A 150 1.78 -35.81 -4.93
C LYS A 150 0.55 -35.26 -4.21
N GLU A 151 -0.11 -36.07 -3.38
CA GLU A 151 -1.30 -35.63 -2.64
C GLU A 151 -0.93 -34.55 -1.62
N GLY A 152 0.18 -34.75 -0.89
CA GLY A 152 0.69 -33.74 0.05
C GLY A 152 1.03 -32.42 -0.64
N CYS A 153 1.63 -32.47 -1.84
CA CYS A 153 1.90 -31.27 -2.63
C CYS A 153 0.60 -30.55 -3.02
N LEU A 154 -0.44 -31.30 -3.40
CA LEU A 154 -1.72 -30.73 -3.81
C LEU A 154 -2.45 -30.06 -2.63
N GLU A 155 -2.48 -30.72 -1.47
CA GLU A 155 -3.05 -30.18 -0.25
C GLU A 155 -2.33 -28.93 0.23
N ALA A 156 -0.99 -28.97 0.25
CA ALA A 156 -0.15 -27.85 0.64
C ALA A 156 -0.29 -26.67 -0.35
N LEU A 157 -0.39 -26.93 -1.66
CA LEU A 157 -0.63 -25.90 -2.67
C LEU A 157 -2.00 -25.22 -2.47
N LYS A 158 -3.07 -25.98 -2.20
CA LYS A 158 -4.38 -25.42 -1.86
C LYS A 158 -4.34 -24.59 -0.58
N ARG A 159 -3.52 -24.99 0.40
CA ARG A 159 -3.29 -24.18 1.62
C ARG A 159 -2.58 -22.88 1.25
N ALA A 160 -1.50 -22.93 0.47
CA ALA A 160 -0.73 -21.77 0.05
C ALA A 160 -1.58 -20.76 -0.73
N GLN A 161 -2.42 -21.21 -1.66
CA GLN A 161 -3.38 -20.36 -2.39
C GLN A 161 -4.32 -19.61 -1.42
N ARG A 162 -4.90 -20.31 -0.44
CA ARG A 162 -5.77 -19.67 0.57
C ARG A 162 -5.01 -18.66 1.44
N GLN A 163 -3.77 -18.97 1.84
CA GLN A 163 -2.95 -18.03 2.61
C GLN A 163 -2.62 -16.79 1.80
N PHE A 164 -2.28 -16.95 0.52
CA PHE A 164 -1.99 -15.83 -0.35
C PHE A 164 -3.22 -14.96 -0.58
N SER A 165 -4.39 -15.53 -0.89
CA SER A 165 -5.62 -14.75 -1.08
C SER A 165 -5.99 -13.92 0.15
N ALA A 166 -5.88 -14.50 1.36
CA ALA A 166 -6.14 -13.77 2.60
C ALA A 166 -5.14 -12.63 2.84
N LEU A 167 -3.86 -12.84 2.50
CA LEU A 167 -2.84 -11.80 2.60
C LEU A 167 -3.05 -10.70 1.54
N GLU A 168 -3.28 -11.09 0.28
CA GLU A 168 -3.45 -10.20 -0.86
C GLU A 168 -4.62 -9.23 -0.67
N GLU A 169 -5.75 -9.70 -0.11
CA GLU A 169 -6.89 -8.84 0.23
C GLU A 169 -6.50 -7.71 1.19
N LYS A 170 -5.75 -8.04 2.25
CA LYS A 170 -5.29 -7.04 3.24
C LYS A 170 -4.24 -6.10 2.65
N LEU A 171 -3.32 -6.62 1.83
CA LEU A 171 -2.33 -5.81 1.12
C LEU A 171 -3.00 -4.83 0.14
N HIS A 172 -4.07 -5.25 -0.53
CA HIS A 172 -4.84 -4.36 -1.39
C HIS A 172 -5.45 -3.19 -0.60
N GLY A 173 -6.00 -3.46 0.59
CA GLY A 173 -6.47 -2.41 1.50
C GLY A 173 -5.36 -1.44 1.91
N CYS A 174 -4.17 -1.97 2.24
CA CYS A 174 -3.01 -1.14 2.58
C CYS A 174 -2.58 -0.24 1.39
N LEU A 175 -2.55 -0.79 0.17
CA LEU A 175 -2.25 -0.04 -1.04
C LEU A 175 -3.24 1.09 -1.32
N GLN A 176 -4.52 0.87 -1.05
CA GLN A 176 -5.53 1.92 -1.21
C GLN A 176 -5.31 3.08 -0.24
N LEU A 177 -4.98 2.80 1.02
CA LEU A 177 -4.65 3.82 2.02
C LEU A 177 -3.36 4.58 1.64
N GLU A 178 -2.33 3.85 1.24
CA GLU A 178 -1.05 4.43 0.80
C GLU A 178 -1.21 5.36 -0.41
N ARG A 179 -1.97 4.94 -1.42
CA ARG A 179 -2.24 5.80 -2.59
C ARG A 179 -2.96 7.09 -2.19
N ARG A 180 -3.90 7.02 -1.25
CA ARG A 180 -4.58 8.22 -0.73
C ARG A 180 -3.61 9.15 0.00
N LEU A 181 -2.70 8.61 0.80
CA LEU A 181 -1.64 9.39 1.46
C LEU A 181 -0.74 10.09 0.44
N VAL A 182 -0.28 9.37 -0.59
CA VAL A 182 0.55 9.93 -1.67
C VAL A 182 -0.20 11.04 -2.42
N ILE A 183 -1.47 10.83 -2.77
CA ILE A 183 -2.29 11.84 -3.45
C ILE A 183 -2.41 13.11 -2.60
N LEU A 184 -2.75 12.99 -1.32
CA LEU A 184 -2.88 14.16 -0.43
C LEU A 184 -1.56 14.91 -0.24
N ALA A 185 -0.44 14.19 -0.20
CA ALA A 185 0.89 14.81 -0.12
C ALA A 185 1.26 15.55 -1.41
N THR A 186 0.94 14.98 -2.58
CA THR A 186 1.34 15.52 -3.89
C THR A 186 0.40 16.60 -4.43
N GLU A 187 -0.90 16.57 -4.10
CA GLU A 187 -1.87 17.61 -4.44
C GLU A 187 -1.55 18.95 -3.75
N GLY A 188 -0.78 18.95 -2.66
CA GLY A 188 -0.22 20.16 -2.04
C GLY A 188 0.98 20.78 -2.77
N THR A 189 1.52 20.11 -3.81
CA THR A 189 2.77 20.51 -4.51
C THR A 189 2.61 20.81 -6.00
N ASN A 190 1.42 20.63 -6.59
CA ASN A 190 1.18 20.80 -8.04
C ASN A 190 0.89 22.25 -8.49
N ASP A 191 1.27 23.25 -7.69
CA ASP A 191 1.28 24.66 -8.11
C ASP A 191 2.73 25.04 -8.49
N LYS A 192 3.16 24.65 -9.69
CA LYS A 192 4.39 25.13 -10.34
C LYS A 192 4.17 25.38 -11.82
#